data_AF-A0A3B8JW77-F1
#
_entry.id   AF-A0A3B8JW77-F1
#
_cell.length_a   1.000
_cell.length_b   1.000
_cell.length_c   1.000
_cell.angle_alpha   90.00
_cell.angle_beta   90.00
_cell.angle_gamma   90.00
#
_symmetry.space_group_name_H-M   'P 1'
#
loop_
_entity.id
_entity.type
_entity.pdbx_description
1 polymer ?
#
loop_
_entity_poly.entity_id
_entity_poly.type
_entity_poly.pdbx_seq_one_letter_code
_entity_poly.pdbx_strand_id
1 'polypeptide(L)' 'PERQGIFGHSMGGHGALVCALRNPKQYQSVSAFAPIAAPMRCPWGHKAFTNYLGSNQENWRAYDAS' A
#
# COMPACT_ATOMS: atom_id res chain seq x y z
N PRO A 1 18.70 6.15 11.32
CA PRO A 1 18.60 7.47 10.63
C PRO A 1 17.35 8.22 11.11
N GLU A 2 17.48 9.49 11.49
CA GLU A 2 16.37 10.26 12.10
C GLU A 2 15.36 10.83 11.09
N ARG A 3 15.67 10.87 9.79
CA ARG A 3 14.76 11.36 8.74
C ARG A 3 14.72 10.41 7.55
N GLN A 4 13.57 9.81 7.30
CA GLN A 4 13.35 8.86 6.21
C GLN A 4 12.16 9.32 5.36
N GLY A 5 12.30 9.24 4.04
CA GLY A 5 11.18 9.36 3.10
C GLY A 5 10.98 8.03 2.38
N ILE A 6 9.77 7.80 1.85
CA ILE A 6 9.47 6.60 1.06
C ILE A 6 8.72 6.98 -0.21
N PHE A 7 9.05 6.33 -1.32
CA PHE A 7 8.32 6.52 -2.56
C PHE A 7 8.33 5.25 -3.41
N GLY A 8 7.49 5.20 -4.43
CA GLY A 8 7.48 4.07 -5.36
C GLY A 8 6.60 4.27 -6.58
N HIS A 9 6.63 3.29 -7.48
CA HIS A 9 5.83 3.25 -8.71
C HIS A 9 4.89 2.03 -8.72
N SER A 10 3.65 2.17 -9.21
CA SER A 10 2.71 1.05 -9.37
C SER A 10 2.50 0.27 -8.05
N MET A 11 2.78 -1.03 -8.01
CA MET A 11 2.77 -1.84 -6.78
C MET A 11 3.74 -1.29 -5.71
N GLY A 12 4.90 -0.77 -6.10
CA GLY A 12 5.81 -0.11 -5.17
C GLY A 12 5.25 1.19 -4.63
N GLY A 13 4.46 1.92 -5.43
CA GLY A 13 3.74 3.12 -4.99
C GLY A 13 2.64 2.79 -3.98
N HIS A 14 1.91 1.69 -4.22
CA HIS A 14 0.98 1.11 -3.24
C HIS A 14 1.69 0.81 -1.90
N GLY A 15 2.82 0.11 -1.95
CA GLY A 15 3.61 -0.22 -0.76
C GLY A 15 4.11 1.02 -0.02
N ALA A 16 4.59 2.03 -0.75
CA ALA A 16 5.04 3.30 -0.17
C ALA A 16 3.92 3.99 0.63
N LEU A 17 2.71 4.08 0.05
CA LEU A 17 1.54 4.67 0.71
C LEU A 17 1.14 3.88 1.96
N VAL A 18 1.01 2.55 1.86
CA VAL A 18 0.61 1.70 2.99
C VAL A 18 1.63 1.74 4.11
N CYS A 19 2.93 1.65 3.80
CA CYS A 19 4.00 1.75 4.78
C CYS A 19 3.99 3.12 5.49
N ALA A 20 3.80 4.21 4.75
CA ALA A 20 3.72 5.55 5.35
C ALA A 20 2.49 5.70 6.26
N LEU A 21 1.30 5.28 5.81
CA LEU A 21 0.06 5.39 6.58
C LEU A 21 0.08 4.53 7.86
N ARG A 22 0.70 3.35 7.80
CA ARG A 22 0.80 2.44 8.96
C ARG A 22 1.94 2.80 9.92
N ASN A 23 2.93 3.57 9.46
CA ASN A 23 4.10 3.96 10.25
C ASN A 23 4.33 5.48 10.18
N PRO A 24 3.35 6.31 10.61
CA PRO A 24 3.38 7.76 10.39
C PRO A 24 4.53 8.47 11.13
N LYS A 25 5.12 7.85 12.16
CA LYS A 25 6.28 8.38 12.88
C LYS A 25 7.62 8.02 12.25
N GLN A 26 7.63 7.05 11.32
CA GLN A 26 8.85 6.56 10.68
C GLN A 26 9.20 7.37 9.43
N TYR A 27 8.19 7.67 8.61
CA TYR A 27 8.37 8.35 7.32
C TYR A 27 7.92 9.81 7.42
N GLN A 28 8.86 10.72 7.18
CA GLN A 28 8.62 12.17 7.20
C GLN A 28 7.92 12.66 5.93
N SER A 29 8.02 11.90 4.83
CA SER A 29 7.36 12.19 3.58
C SER A 29 7.08 10.90 2.79
N VAL A 30 6.03 10.96 1.98
CA VAL A 30 5.67 9.92 1.02
C VAL A 30 5.30 10.52 -0.32
N SER A 31 5.73 9.88 -1.41
CA SER A 31 5.28 10.19 -2.78
C SER A 31 5.10 8.92 -3.60
N ALA A 32 4.42 9.00 -4.73
CA ALA A 32 4.26 7.86 -5.62
C ALA A 32 4.03 8.27 -7.08
N PHE A 33 4.49 7.44 -8.01
CA PHE A 33 4.22 7.56 -9.44
C PHE A 33 3.25 6.45 -9.85
N ALA A 34 2.09 6.81 -10.41
CA ALA A 34 1.05 5.87 -10.85
C ALA A 34 0.80 4.71 -9.85
N PRO A 35 0.52 4.99 -8.56
CA PRO A 35 0.35 3.93 -7.57
C PRO A 35 -0.91 3.10 -7.83
N ILE A 36 -0.88 1.83 -7.41
CA ILE A 36 -2.11 1.05 -7.20
C ILE A 36 -2.73 1.54 -5.87
N ALA A 37 -3.39 2.69 -5.89
CA ALA A 37 -3.87 3.34 -4.66
C ALA A 37 -5.03 2.60 -3.99
N ALA A 38 -5.89 1.93 -4.76
CA ALA A 38 -7.07 1.19 -4.28
C ALA A 38 -7.05 -0.29 -4.74
N PRO A 39 -6.11 -1.11 -4.24
CA PRO A 39 -5.96 -2.50 -4.66
C PRO A 39 -7.20 -3.37 -4.41
N MET A 40 -8.02 -3.09 -3.39
CA MET A 40 -9.30 -3.78 -3.18
C MET A 40 -10.35 -3.46 -4.25
N ARG A 41 -10.07 -2.54 -5.17
CA ARG A 41 -10.97 -2.12 -6.26
C ARG A 41 -10.40 -2.38 -7.65
N CYS A 42 -9.33 -3.17 -7.78
CA CYS A 42 -8.74 -3.50 -9.07
C CYS A 42 -8.44 -5.00 -9.22
N PRO A 43 -8.46 -5.54 -10.46
CA PRO A 43 -8.24 -6.97 -10.70
C PRO A 43 -6.88 -7.47 -10.17
N TRP A 44 -5.85 -6.64 -10.25
CA TRP A 44 -4.52 -7.00 -9.77
C TRP A 44 -4.53 -7.22 -8.25
N GLY A 45 -5.13 -6.30 -7.49
CA GLY A 45 -5.21 -6.43 -6.03
C GLY A 45 -6.15 -7.53 -5.59
N HIS A 46 -7.29 -7.76 -6.26
CA HIS A 46 -8.14 -8.93 -6.00
C HIS A 46 -7.39 -10.25 -6.14
N LYS A 47 -6.64 -10.41 -7.24
CA LYS A 47 -5.82 -11.61 -7.48
C LYS A 47 -4.74 -11.77 -6.41
N ALA A 48 -3.99 -10.71 -6.11
CA ALA A 48 -2.89 -10.77 -5.14
C ALA A 48 -3.42 -11.03 -3.72
N PHE A 49 -4.39 -10.26 -3.25
CA PHE A 49 -4.90 -10.36 -1.89
C PHE A 49 -5.65 -11.66 -1.63
N THR A 50 -6.40 -12.18 -2.60
CA THR A 50 -7.03 -13.51 -2.45
C THR A 50 -5.97 -14.58 -2.22
N ASN A 51 -4.85 -14.53 -2.97
CA ASN A 51 -3.79 -15.54 -2.87
C ASN A 51 -2.93 -15.39 -1.60
N TYR A 52 -2.74 -14.18 -1.08
CA TYR A 52 -1.86 -13.94 0.07
C TYR A 52 -2.59 -13.77 1.42
N LEU A 53 -3.77 -13.17 1.41
CA LEU A 53 -4.55 -12.79 2.60
C LEU A 53 -5.85 -13.59 2.75
N GLY A 54 -6.14 -14.47 1.78
CA GLY A 54 -7.37 -15.26 1.71
C GLY A 54 -8.57 -14.48 1.18
N SER A 55 -9.73 -15.13 1.14
CA SER A 55 -10.97 -14.59 0.56
C SER A 55 -11.72 -13.59 1.45
N ASN A 56 -11.35 -13.45 2.73
CA ASN A 56 -11.96 -12.46 3.62
C ASN A 56 -11.41 -11.06 3.33
N GLN A 57 -12.21 -10.22 2.66
CA GLN A 57 -11.82 -8.86 2.28
C GLN A 57 -11.59 -7.92 3.45
N GLU A 58 -12.09 -8.22 4.65
CA GLU A 58 -11.78 -7.43 5.85
C GLU A 58 -10.28 -7.44 6.16
N ASN A 59 -9.59 -8.55 5.86
CA ASN A 59 -8.13 -8.65 6.04
C ASN A 59 -7.37 -7.76 5.05
N TRP A 60 -7.98 -7.38 3.93
CA TRP A 60 -7.33 -6.61 2.88
C TRP A 60 -7.24 -5.13 3.21
N ARG A 61 -8.16 -4.61 4.06
CA ARG A 61 -8.25 -3.18 4.40
C ARG A 61 -6.95 -2.62 4.99
N ALA A 62 -6.20 -3.43 5.71
CA ALA A 62 -4.89 -3.04 6.27
C ALA A 62 -3.80 -2.81 5.18
N TYR A 63 -4.11 -3.16 3.94
CA TYR A 63 -3.25 -3.05 2.76
C TYR A 63 -4.02 -2.37 1.62
N ASP A 64 -4.97 -1.49 1.91
CA ASP A 64 -5.54 -0.58 0.92
C ASP A 64 -5.22 0.85 1.35
N ALA A 65 -4.79 1.70 0.41
CA ALA A 65 -4.39 3.07 0.71
C ALA A 65 -5.53 4.09 0.49
N SER A 66 -6.72 3.64 0.07
CA SER A 66 -7.90 4.46 -0.24
C SER A 66 -8.96 4.49 0.86
#